data_AF-A6ZII3-F1
#
_entry.id   AF-A6ZII3-F1
#
_cell.length_a   1.000
_cell.length_b   1.000
_cell.length_c   1.000
_cell.angle_alpha   90.00
_cell.angle_beta   90.00
_cell.angle_gamma   90.00
#
_symmetry.space_group_name_H-M   'P 1'
#
loop_
_entity.id
_entity.type
_entity.pdbx_description
1 polymer ?
#
loop_
_entity_poly.entity_id
_entity_poly.type
_entity_poly.pdbx_seq_one_letter_code
_entity_poly.pdbx_strand_id
1 'polypeptide(L)' 'GGFGSTLLGLNKNTYELAGDSPGNGPGSYKEPGIGWMTAFLFSCSFGGLLTLIPLRQVP' A
#
# COMPACT_ATOMS: atom_id res chain seq x y z
N GLY A 1 -6.32 9.03 -7.07
CA GLY A 1 -5.17 8.28 -6.57
C GLY A 1 -5.67 7.01 -5.95
N GLY A 2 -5.23 5.86 -6.44
CA GLY A 2 -5.58 4.55 -5.90
C GLY A 2 -4.34 3.79 -5.44
N PHE A 3 -4.52 2.56 -4.94
CA PHE A 3 -3.44 1.67 -4.48
C PHE A 3 -2.26 1.57 -5.47
N GLY A 4 -2.54 1.46 -6.78
CA GLY A 4 -1.50 1.41 -7.82
C GLY A 4 -0.71 2.72 -7.97
N SER A 5 -1.35 3.88 -7.78
CA SER A 5 -0.67 5.18 -7.82
C SER A 5 0.26 5.35 -6.62
N THR A 6 -0.13 4.82 -5.46
CA THR A 6 0.70 4.83 -4.24
C THR A 6 1.92 3.92 -4.39
N LEU A 7 1.75 2.72 -4.97
CA LEU A 7 2.87 1.81 -5.23
C LEU A 7 3.87 2.38 -6.23
N LEU A 8 3.39 3.06 -7.28
CA LEU A 8 4.27 3.77 -8.23
C LEU A 8 5.05 4.90 -7.56
N GLY A 9 4.40 5.72 -6.72
CA GLY A 9 5.08 6.80 -6.00
C GLY A 9 6.14 6.33 -4.99
N LEU A 10 6.03 5.09 -4.50
CA LEU A 10 6.98 4.48 -3.57
C LEU A 10 8.17 3.81 -4.27
N ASN A 11 8.14 3.67 -5.60
CA ASN A 11 9.22 3.06 -6.37
C ASN A 11 10.42 4.00 -6.51
N LYS A 12 11.63 3.48 -6.26
CA LYS A 12 12.88 4.25 -6.33
C LYS A 12 13.15 4.86 -7.71
N ASN A 13 12.80 4.16 -8.78
CA ASN A 13 12.96 4.66 -10.15
C ASN A 13 12.02 5.84 -10.42
N THR A 14 10.78 5.77 -9.94
CA THR A 14 9.82 6.89 -10.03
C THR A 14 10.26 8.06 -9.15
N TYR A 15 10.83 7.81 -7.97
CA TYR A 15 11.42 8.83 -7.11
C TYR A 15 12.57 9.58 -7.80
N GLU A 16 13.47 8.86 -8.47
CA GLU A 16 14.59 9.48 -9.20
C GLU A 16 14.11 10.29 -10.42
N LEU A 17 13.06 9.81 -11.09
CA LEU A 17 12.45 10.50 -12.24
C LEU A 17 11.57 11.71 -11.85
N ALA A 18 11.00 11.72 -10.64
CA ALA A 18 10.11 12.78 -10.16
C ALA A 18 10.83 14.07 -9.72
N GLY A 19 12.16 14.02 -9.53
CA GLY A 19 12.98 15.20 -9.20
C GLY A 19 12.60 15.89 -7.89
N ASP A 20 12.99 17.15 -7.70
CA ASP A 20 12.69 17.93 -6.47
C ASP A 20 11.27 18.48 -6.48
N SER A 21 10.29 17.58 -6.45
CA SER A 21 8.87 17.90 -6.34
C SER A 21 8.47 18.01 -4.86
N PRO A 22 7.49 18.84 -4.48
CA PRO A 22 7.10 19.04 -3.07
C PRO A 22 6.63 17.77 -2.33
N GLY A 23 6.31 16.69 -3.05
CA GLY A 23 5.99 15.37 -2.50
C GLY A 23 7.13 14.34 -2.51
N ASN A 24 8.31 14.71 -3.04
CA ASN A 24 9.44 13.83 -3.31
C ASN A 24 10.67 14.16 -2.44
N GLY A 25 10.45 14.41 -1.15
CA GLY A 25 11.53 14.69 -0.20
C GLY A 25 12.49 13.49 -0.02
N PRO A 26 13.74 13.72 0.43
CA PRO A 26 14.73 12.67 0.61
C PRO A 26 14.21 11.54 1.51
N GLY A 27 14.15 10.32 0.96
CA GLY A 27 13.64 9.13 1.67
C GLY A 27 12.14 8.89 1.56
N SER A 28 11.43 9.63 0.69
CA SER A 28 9.99 9.41 0.40
C SER A 28 9.73 8.15 -0.45
N TYR A 29 10.77 7.46 -0.91
CA TYR A 29 10.67 6.16 -1.56
C TYR A 29 10.82 5.04 -0.53
N LYS A 30 9.99 4.02 -0.66
CA LYS A 30 10.15 2.78 0.07
C LYS A 30 9.83 1.71 -0.92
N GLU A 31 10.85 1.11 -1.53
CA GLU A 31 10.69 0.04 -2.50
C GLU A 31 9.69 -0.96 -1.90
N PRO A 32 8.43 -0.96 -2.38
CA PRO A 32 7.41 -1.80 -1.80
C PRO A 32 7.75 -3.19 -2.31
N GLY A 33 8.66 -3.85 -1.60
CA GLY A 33 9.10 -5.18 -1.96
C GLY A 33 7.91 -6.12 -1.92
N ILE A 34 8.04 -7.25 -2.62
CA ILE A 34 7.00 -8.27 -2.72
C ILE A 34 6.42 -8.60 -1.33
N GLY A 35 7.26 -8.68 -0.28
CA GLY A 35 6.80 -8.94 1.10
C GLY A 35 5.79 -7.92 1.66
N TRP A 36 6.00 -6.61 1.42
CA TRP A 36 5.07 -5.58 1.89
C TRP A 36 3.75 -5.58 1.10
N MET A 37 3.84 -5.76 -0.22
CA MET A 37 2.65 -5.88 -1.08
C MET A 37 1.84 -7.13 -0.74
N THR A 38 2.50 -8.28 -0.52
CA THR A 38 1.85 -9.53 -0.13
C THR A 38 1.21 -9.41 1.25
N ALA A 39 1.87 -8.83 2.24
CA ALA A 39 1.30 -8.64 3.58
C ALA A 39 0.07 -7.72 3.57
N PHE A 40 0.14 -6.62 2.81
CA PHE A 40 -0.99 -5.71 2.65
C PHE A 40 -2.18 -6.39 1.95
N LEU A 41 -1.94 -7.06 0.82
CA LEU A 41 -2.98 -7.76 0.06
C LEU A 41 -3.60 -8.90 0.90
N PHE A 42 -2.78 -9.66 1.61
CA PHE A 42 -3.24 -10.71 2.53
C PHE A 42 -4.14 -10.12 3.62
N SER A 43 -3.70 -9.04 4.28
CA SER A 43 -4.51 -8.39 5.33
C SER A 43 -5.83 -7.84 4.79
N CYS A 44 -5.85 -7.27 3.59
CA CYS A 44 -7.10 -6.80 2.96
C CYS A 44 -8.03 -7.96 2.56
N SER A 45 -7.49 -9.04 2.00
CA SER A 45 -8.29 -10.21 1.60
C SER A 45 -8.94 -10.92 2.79
N PHE A 46 -8.24 -11.02 3.93
CA PHE A 46 -8.76 -11.70 5.11
C PHE A 46 -9.45 -10.78 6.12
N GLY A 47 -9.14 -9.48 6.14
CA GLY A 47 -9.76 -8.52 7.05
C GLY A 47 -11.28 -8.40 6.86
N GLY A 48 -11.76 -8.44 5.60
CA GLY A 48 -13.20 -8.43 5.31
C GLY A 48 -13.91 -9.71 5.76
N LEU A 49 -13.28 -10.87 5.57
CA LEU A 49 -13.83 -12.17 5.99
C LEU A 49 -13.91 -12.29 7.51
N LEU A 50 -12.86 -11.89 8.23
CA LEU A 50 -12.79 -11.99 9.69
C LEU A 50 -13.70 -11.00 10.42
N THR A 51 -14.08 -9.88 9.78
CA THR A 51 -15.05 -8.92 10.34
C THR A 51 -16.49 -9.34 10.05
N LEU A 52 -16.77 -9.94 8.89
CA LEU A 52 -18.11 -10.43 8.53
C LEU A 52 -18.56 -11.64 9.36
N ILE A 53 -17.64 -12.54 9.74
CA ILE A 53 -17.96 -13.73 10.55
C ILE A 53 -18.58 -13.37 11.92
N PRO A 54 -18.00 -12.49 12.75
CA PRO A 54 -18.56 -12.09 14.03
C PRO A 54 -19.77 -11.14 13.90
N LEU A 55 -19.84 -10.30 12.85
CA LEU A 55 -21.02 -9.45 12.58
C LEU A 55 -22.29 -10.26 12.32
N ARG A 56 -22.15 -11.48 11.77
CA ARG A 56 -23.29 -12.40 11.54
C ARG A 56 -23.85 -13.02 12.82
N GLN A 57 -23.15 -12.88 13.95
CA GLN A 57 -23.58 -13.42 15.25
C GLN A 57 -24.17 -12.36 16.18
N VAL A 58 -24.26 -11.10 15.74
CA VAL A 58 -24.95 -10.05 16.47
C VAL A 58 -26.47 -10.29 16.32
N PRO A 59 -27.22 -10.55 17.41
CA PRO A 59 -28.68 -10.69 17.38
C PRO A 59 -29.39 -9.38 17.07
#